data_AF-A0A7J6S4Y7-F1
#
_entry.id   AF-A0A7J6S4Y7-F1
#
_cell.length_a   1.000
_cell.length_b   1.000
_cell.length_c   1.000
_cell.angle_alpha   90.00
_cell.angle_beta   90.00
_cell.angle_gamma   90.00
#
_symmetry.space_group_name_H-M   'P 1'
#
loop_
_entity.id
_entity.type
_entity.pdbx_description
1 polymer ?
#
loop_
_entity_poly.entity_id
_entity_poly.type
_entity_poly.pdbx_seq_one_letter_code
_entity_poly.pdbx_strand_id
1 'polypeptide(L)'
;DTLCKFITMASNKLSLQSHCAADARSVVPAGLDSNLGVNDPEASLQKHLEWMNMREVWEVSSPYVTRNAKVAVLDSGINWNDPDFAPLKGELKLKSGGYLDGGWNLITDSADLTYVDTHGTDVSKVLAAKGNNSYGMVGVAPNVILAPIQVTDYNGEGSLIELLVGIDMAVDLQ
;
A
#
# COMPACT_ATOMS: atom_id res chain seq x y z
N ASP A 1 22.31 -10.43 18.89
CA ASP A 1 21.15 -9.89 18.18
C ASP A 1 21.35 -10.04 16.67
N THR A 2 20.61 -10.97 16.06
CA THR A 2 20.67 -11.32 14.63
C THR A 2 19.87 -10.33 13.79
N LEU A 3 18.86 -9.69 14.37
CA LEU A 3 17.99 -8.72 13.72
C LEU A 3 18.71 -7.38 13.54
N CYS A 4 19.42 -6.90 14.57
CA CYS A 4 20.26 -5.70 14.41
C CYS A 4 21.32 -5.88 13.34
N LYS A 5 21.97 -7.06 13.26
CA LYS A 5 22.94 -7.33 12.18
C LYS A 5 22.31 -7.26 10.80
N PHE A 6 21.09 -7.79 10.65
CA PHE A 6 20.34 -7.72 9.40
C PHE A 6 19.95 -6.28 9.03
N ILE A 7 19.38 -5.53 9.98
CA ILE A 7 18.96 -4.13 9.78
C ILE A 7 20.17 -3.26 9.45
N THR A 8 21.27 -3.37 10.21
CA THR A 8 22.50 -2.63 9.90
C THR A 8 23.07 -3.01 8.54
N MET A 9 23.04 -4.30 8.14
CA MET A 9 23.45 -4.71 6.79
C MET A 9 22.55 -4.10 5.71
N ALA A 10 21.23 -4.12 5.90
CA ALA A 10 20.27 -3.59 4.95
C ALA A 10 20.40 -2.06 4.82
N SER A 11 20.51 -1.34 5.94
CA SER A 11 20.71 0.12 5.96
C SER A 11 22.02 0.55 5.31
N ASN A 12 23.12 -0.20 5.56
CA ASN A 12 24.41 0.08 4.93
C ASN A 12 24.37 -0.06 3.40
N LYS A 13 23.63 -1.04 2.87
CA LYS A 13 23.44 -1.19 1.42
C LYS A 13 22.60 -0.06 0.81
N LEU A 14 21.83 0.65 1.61
CA LEU A 14 20.97 1.78 1.21
C LEU A 14 21.58 3.15 1.56
N SER A 15 22.84 3.20 2.03
CA SER A 15 23.51 4.44 2.48
C SER A 15 22.76 5.21 3.58
N LEU A 16 21.97 4.52 4.39
CA LEU A 16 21.26 5.10 5.53
C LEU A 16 22.12 4.96 6.79
N GLN A 17 22.29 6.04 7.57
CA GLN A 17 22.88 5.96 8.90
C GLN A 17 21.84 5.46 9.91
N SER A 18 21.85 4.16 10.21
CA SER A 18 21.07 3.59 11.31
C SER A 18 21.98 3.23 12.48
N HIS A 19 21.65 3.71 13.68
CA HIS A 19 22.25 3.25 14.91
C HIS A 19 21.27 2.29 15.57
N CYS A 20 21.71 1.07 15.85
CA CYS A 20 20.95 0.18 16.72
C CYS A 20 20.88 0.83 18.10
N ALA A 21 19.70 1.33 18.48
CA ALA A 21 19.43 1.66 19.88
C ALA A 21 19.56 0.36 20.67
N ALA A 22 20.36 0.38 21.73
CA ALA A 22 20.46 -0.75 22.64
C ALA A 22 19.06 -1.10 23.12
N ASP A 23 18.68 -2.35 22.91
CA ASP A 23 17.44 -3.03 23.31
C ASP A 23 16.79 -2.33 24.51
N ALA A 24 15.97 -1.31 24.22
CA ALA A 24 14.91 -0.94 25.13
C ALA A 24 14.00 -2.14 25.03
N ARG A 25 14.21 -3.12 25.93
CA ARG A 25 13.21 -4.11 26.27
C ARG A 25 11.98 -3.33 26.68
N SER A 26 11.17 -2.90 25.71
CA SER A 26 9.76 -2.95 25.89
C SER A 26 9.52 -4.41 26.22
N VAL A 27 9.17 -4.64 27.47
CA VAL A 27 8.48 -5.86 27.85
C VAL A 27 7.37 -5.99 26.81
N VAL A 28 7.54 -6.86 25.82
CA VAL A 28 6.42 -7.26 24.96
C VAL A 28 5.41 -7.79 25.96
N PRO A 29 4.28 -7.10 26.21
CA PRO A 29 3.32 -7.58 27.17
C PRO A 29 2.94 -8.97 26.71
N ALA A 30 3.03 -9.95 27.60
CA ALA A 30 2.52 -11.28 27.34
C ALA A 30 1.01 -11.16 27.17
N GLY A 31 0.58 -11.04 25.91
CA GLY A 31 -0.80 -10.85 25.49
C GLY A 31 -0.79 -10.13 24.15
N LEU A 32 -1.09 -10.86 23.07
CA LEU A 32 -1.46 -10.25 21.79
C LEU A 32 -2.66 -9.36 22.06
N ASP A 33 -2.43 -8.05 22.16
CA ASP A 33 -3.52 -7.09 22.17
C ASP A 33 -4.14 -7.16 20.77
N SER A 34 -5.33 -7.77 20.67
CA SER A 34 -6.07 -7.86 19.41
C SER A 34 -6.51 -6.50 18.88
N ASN A 35 -6.19 -5.42 19.59
CA ASN A 35 -6.37 -4.06 19.14
C ASN A 35 -5.17 -3.62 18.28
N LEU A 36 -5.43 -3.38 17.00
CA LEU A 36 -4.44 -2.85 16.04
C LEU A 36 -4.02 -1.39 16.32
N GLY A 37 -4.60 -0.74 17.33
CA GLY A 37 -4.23 0.63 17.72
C GLY A 37 -4.73 1.69 16.73
N VAL A 38 -5.75 1.36 15.95
CA VAL A 38 -6.36 2.25 14.96
C VAL A 38 -7.85 2.46 15.25
N ASN A 39 -8.44 3.56 14.75
CA ASN A 39 -9.86 3.88 14.96
C ASN A 39 -10.81 3.35 13.87
N ASP A 40 -10.29 2.52 12.95
CA ASP A 40 -11.03 1.98 11.81
C ASP A 40 -12.00 0.87 12.27
N PRO A 41 -13.32 0.96 11.98
CA PRO A 41 -14.34 0.07 12.55
C PRO A 41 -14.15 -1.43 12.25
N GLU A 42 -13.58 -1.75 11.09
CA GLU A 42 -13.38 -3.13 10.63
C GLU A 42 -12.01 -3.69 11.03
N ALA A 43 -11.16 -2.90 11.71
CA ALA A 43 -9.82 -3.32 12.14
C ALA A 43 -9.84 -4.64 12.94
N SER A 44 -10.86 -4.84 13.78
CA SER A 44 -11.02 -6.05 14.59
C SER A 44 -11.22 -7.34 13.78
N LEU A 45 -11.62 -7.22 12.50
CA LEU A 45 -11.79 -8.34 11.56
C LEU A 45 -10.47 -8.72 10.88
N GLN A 46 -9.43 -7.87 10.95
CA GLN A 46 -8.18 -8.02 10.22
C GLN A 46 -7.15 -8.88 10.97
N LYS A 47 -7.51 -10.14 11.24
CA LYS A 47 -6.66 -11.08 12.00
C LYS A 47 -5.27 -11.32 11.41
N HIS A 48 -5.13 -11.17 10.10
CA HIS A 48 -3.83 -11.25 9.43
C HIS A 48 -2.86 -10.16 9.92
N LEU A 49 -3.33 -8.94 10.22
CA LEU A 49 -2.49 -7.87 10.75
C LEU A 49 -2.07 -8.13 12.19
N GLU A 50 -2.94 -8.77 12.99
CA GLU A 50 -2.60 -9.24 14.34
C GLU A 50 -1.51 -10.32 14.26
N TRP A 51 -1.64 -11.31 13.37
CA TRP A 51 -0.64 -12.38 13.20
C TRP A 51 0.72 -11.87 12.73
N MET A 52 0.74 -10.76 11.98
CA MET A 52 1.95 -10.10 11.54
C MET A 52 2.51 -9.09 12.56
N ASN A 53 1.86 -8.90 13.71
CA ASN A 53 2.20 -7.88 14.73
C ASN A 53 2.32 -6.48 14.10
N MET A 54 1.37 -6.12 13.23
CA MET A 54 1.46 -4.89 12.45
C MET A 54 1.35 -3.62 13.30
N ARG A 55 0.70 -3.69 14.46
CA ARG A 55 0.67 -2.56 15.40
C ARG A 55 2.07 -2.15 15.81
N GLU A 56 2.87 -3.10 16.30
CA GLU A 56 4.25 -2.85 16.72
C GLU A 56 5.11 -2.38 15.54
N VAL A 57 4.89 -2.95 14.35
CA VAL A 57 5.55 -2.51 13.12
C VAL A 57 5.23 -1.04 12.83
N TRP A 58 3.96 -0.63 12.88
CA TRP A 58 3.57 0.77 12.65
C TRP A 58 4.05 1.70 13.75
N GLU A 59 4.01 1.30 15.02
CA GLU A 59 4.52 2.10 16.14
C GLU A 59 6.01 2.42 15.97
N VAL A 60 6.81 1.45 15.50
CA VAL A 60 8.25 1.64 15.27
C VAL A 60 8.56 2.35 13.95
N SER A 61 7.83 2.05 12.88
CA SER A 61 8.16 2.52 11.53
C SER A 61 7.50 3.84 11.14
N SER A 62 6.25 4.09 11.53
CA SER A 62 5.46 5.24 11.06
C SER A 62 6.14 6.60 11.27
N PRO A 63 6.86 6.86 12.39
CA PRO A 63 7.59 8.13 12.55
C PRO A 63 8.66 8.39 11.49
N TYR A 64 9.14 7.36 10.80
CA TYR A 64 10.21 7.43 9.81
C TYR A 64 9.73 7.14 8.37
N VAL A 65 8.50 6.65 8.19
CA VAL A 65 7.95 6.32 6.88
C VAL A 65 7.49 7.59 6.18
N THR A 66 8.19 7.93 5.10
CA THR A 66 7.75 8.93 4.12
C THR A 66 6.92 8.30 3.02
N ARG A 67 5.90 9.00 2.51
CA ARG A 67 5.10 8.60 1.34
C ARG A 67 5.88 8.74 0.03
N ASN A 68 6.92 7.92 -0.11
CA ASN A 68 7.83 7.90 -1.27
C ASN A 68 7.82 6.56 -2.01
N ALA A 69 7.44 5.48 -1.33
CA ALA A 69 7.28 4.18 -1.95
C ALA A 69 6.02 4.18 -2.83
N LYS A 70 6.22 3.90 -4.11
CA LYS A 70 5.14 3.73 -5.09
C LYS A 70 4.85 2.25 -5.27
N VAL A 71 3.58 1.89 -5.28
CA VAL A 71 3.16 0.51 -5.53
C VAL A 71 2.12 0.54 -6.65
N ALA A 72 2.49 -0.08 -7.78
CA ALA A 72 1.56 -0.28 -8.87
C ALA A 72 0.70 -1.52 -8.59
N VAL A 73 -0.62 -1.39 -8.75
CA VAL A 73 -1.58 -2.48 -8.61
C VAL A 73 -2.22 -2.71 -9.97
N LEU A 74 -1.85 -3.82 -10.61
CA LEU A 74 -2.38 -4.24 -11.90
C LEU A 74 -3.55 -5.19 -11.65
N ASP A 75 -4.77 -4.69 -11.75
CA ASP A 75 -5.98 -5.45 -11.41
C ASP A 75 -7.21 -4.88 -12.17
N SER A 76 -8.42 -5.02 -11.64
CA SER A 76 -9.66 -4.47 -12.19
C SER A 76 -9.88 -2.96 -11.92
N GLY A 77 -8.84 -2.27 -11.46
CA GLY A 77 -8.88 -0.85 -11.06
C GLY A 77 -9.21 -0.65 -9.58
N ILE A 78 -9.41 0.61 -9.18
CA ILE A 78 -9.72 1.00 -7.80
C ILE A 78 -10.90 1.98 -7.79
N ASN A 79 -11.78 1.84 -6.80
CA ASN A 79 -12.82 2.83 -6.55
C ASN A 79 -12.27 3.99 -5.69
N TRP A 80 -11.92 5.10 -6.32
CA TRP A 80 -11.46 6.30 -5.60
C TRP A 80 -12.53 7.00 -4.76
N ASN A 81 -13.81 6.66 -4.91
CA ASN A 81 -14.88 7.19 -4.06
C ASN A 81 -15.00 6.45 -2.72
N ASP A 82 -14.24 5.37 -2.52
CA ASP A 82 -14.17 4.68 -1.24
C ASP A 82 -13.52 5.60 -0.19
N PRO A 83 -14.13 5.81 1.00
CA PRO A 83 -13.55 6.65 2.05
C PRO A 83 -12.14 6.26 2.50
N ASP A 84 -11.76 4.99 2.36
CA ASP A 84 -10.41 4.49 2.68
C ASP A 84 -9.38 4.86 1.61
N PHE A 85 -9.80 5.30 0.43
CA PHE A 85 -8.92 5.66 -0.69
C PHE A 85 -9.05 7.09 -1.19
N ALA A 86 -10.20 7.72 -1.05
CA ALA A 86 -10.44 9.10 -1.46
C ALA A 86 -9.30 10.07 -1.07
N PRO A 87 -8.73 10.03 0.16
CA PRO A 87 -7.62 10.91 0.54
C PRO A 87 -6.25 10.50 -0.07
N LEU A 88 -6.15 9.32 -0.67
CA LEU A 88 -4.91 8.77 -1.23
C LEU A 88 -4.74 9.03 -2.73
N LYS A 89 -5.80 9.43 -3.45
CA LYS A 89 -5.71 9.77 -4.87
C LYS A 89 -4.68 10.89 -5.08
N GLY A 90 -3.83 10.75 -6.08
CA GLY A 90 -2.85 11.77 -6.42
C GLY A 90 -2.24 11.57 -7.80
N GLU A 91 -1.50 12.57 -8.26
CA GLU A 91 -0.81 12.52 -9.55
C GLU A 91 0.48 11.69 -9.48
N LEU A 92 0.68 10.83 -10.47
CA LEU A 92 1.83 9.93 -10.58
C LEU A 92 2.65 10.32 -11.80
N LYS A 93 3.82 10.91 -11.60
CA LYS A 93 4.70 11.31 -12.70
C LYS A 93 5.29 10.09 -13.40
N LEU A 94 5.56 10.23 -14.69
CA LEU A 94 6.21 9.21 -15.51
C LEU A 94 7.61 9.64 -15.91
N LYS A 95 8.55 8.69 -16.04
CA LYS A 95 9.92 8.94 -16.50
C LYS A 95 9.94 9.34 -17.96
N SER A 96 9.05 8.77 -18.76
CA SER A 96 8.82 9.14 -20.16
C SER A 96 8.23 10.54 -20.35
N GLY A 97 7.70 11.15 -19.27
CA GLY A 97 7.04 12.44 -19.27
C GLY A 97 5.52 12.32 -19.14
N GLY A 98 4.89 13.38 -18.62
CA GLY A 98 3.47 13.36 -18.27
C GLY A 98 3.20 12.78 -16.88
N TYR A 99 1.93 12.51 -16.61
CA TYR A 99 1.46 11.99 -15.32
C TYR A 99 0.15 11.20 -15.47
N LEU A 100 -0.11 10.32 -14.51
CA LEU A 100 -1.40 9.64 -14.33
C LEU A 100 -2.20 10.35 -13.22
N ASP A 101 -3.47 10.67 -13.44
CA ASP A 101 -4.34 11.23 -12.40
C ASP A 101 -5.00 10.12 -11.58
N GLY A 102 -4.29 9.64 -10.56
CA GLY A 102 -4.80 8.56 -9.70
C GLY A 102 -4.82 7.18 -10.36
N GLY A 103 -4.21 7.00 -11.54
CA GLY A 103 -4.08 5.71 -12.20
C GLY A 103 -4.40 5.75 -13.69
N TRP A 104 -4.51 4.57 -14.29
CA TRP A 104 -4.82 4.41 -15.72
C TRP A 104 -5.67 3.18 -15.97
N ASN A 105 -6.56 3.26 -16.95
CA ASN A 105 -7.39 2.18 -17.42
C ASN A 105 -6.97 1.78 -18.84
N LEU A 106 -6.36 0.60 -18.96
CA LEU A 106 -5.89 0.10 -20.25
C LEU A 106 -7.00 -0.48 -21.12
N ILE A 107 -8.16 -0.80 -20.55
CA ILE A 107 -9.33 -1.28 -21.30
C ILE A 107 -9.96 -0.14 -22.10
N THR A 108 -10.03 1.05 -21.49
CA THR A 108 -10.64 2.24 -22.11
C THR A 108 -9.62 3.25 -22.63
N ASP A 109 -8.33 2.98 -22.42
CA ASP A 109 -7.21 3.89 -22.71
C ASP A 109 -7.42 5.30 -22.15
N SER A 110 -7.71 5.38 -20.84
CA SER A 110 -8.04 6.64 -20.18
C SER A 110 -7.68 6.64 -18.70
N ALA A 111 -7.72 7.81 -18.05
CA ALA A 111 -7.60 7.91 -16.59
C ALA A 111 -8.92 7.60 -15.86
N ASP A 112 -9.97 7.18 -16.57
CA ASP A 112 -11.27 6.88 -15.99
C ASP A 112 -11.29 5.49 -15.34
N LEU A 113 -11.35 5.49 -14.00
CA LEU A 113 -11.48 4.32 -13.14
C LEU A 113 -12.88 4.23 -12.51
N THR A 114 -13.91 4.74 -13.19
CA THR A 114 -15.30 4.69 -12.70
C THR A 114 -15.90 3.28 -12.79
N TYR A 115 -15.53 2.52 -13.82
CA TYR A 115 -16.06 1.16 -14.08
C TYR A 115 -15.04 0.09 -13.68
N VAL A 116 -14.98 -0.19 -12.39
CA VAL A 116 -14.03 -1.13 -11.77
C VAL A 116 -14.77 -2.26 -11.06
N ASP A 117 -14.24 -3.47 -11.13
CA ASP A 117 -14.72 -4.58 -10.29
C ASP A 117 -14.24 -4.41 -8.84
N THR A 118 -14.92 -5.05 -7.89
CA THR A 118 -14.56 -5.00 -6.46
C THR A 118 -13.17 -5.61 -6.17
N HIS A 119 -12.71 -6.58 -6.97
CA HIS A 119 -11.47 -7.31 -6.72
C HIS A 119 -10.25 -6.40 -6.57
N GLY A 120 -9.98 -5.51 -7.54
CA GLY A 120 -8.85 -4.58 -7.49
C GLY A 120 -8.94 -3.56 -6.35
N THR A 121 -10.17 -3.17 -5.97
CA THR A 121 -10.39 -2.32 -4.80
C THR A 121 -10.04 -3.07 -3.51
N ASP A 122 -10.50 -4.32 -3.36
CA ASP A 122 -10.23 -5.14 -2.17
C ASP A 122 -8.75 -5.52 -2.05
N VAL A 123 -8.10 -5.88 -3.16
CA VAL A 123 -6.63 -6.09 -3.22
C VAL A 123 -5.89 -4.84 -2.76
N SER A 124 -6.29 -3.68 -3.28
CA SER A 124 -5.69 -2.40 -2.89
C SER A 124 -5.95 -2.10 -1.41
N LYS A 125 -7.06 -2.56 -0.82
CA LYS A 125 -7.42 -2.23 0.58
C LYS A 125 -6.49 -2.94 1.54
N VAL A 126 -6.27 -4.23 1.30
CA VAL A 126 -5.29 -5.02 2.05
C VAL A 126 -3.91 -4.35 2.01
N LEU A 127 -3.53 -3.78 0.87
CA LEU A 127 -2.25 -3.09 0.73
C LEU A 127 -2.21 -1.74 1.47
N ALA A 128 -3.18 -0.85 1.23
CA ALA A 128 -3.02 0.56 1.57
C ALA A 128 -4.31 1.32 1.92
N ALA A 129 -5.38 0.64 2.34
CA ALA A 129 -6.53 1.34 2.92
C ALA A 129 -6.07 2.33 4.01
N LYS A 130 -6.60 3.55 3.99
CA LYS A 130 -6.15 4.61 4.89
C LYS A 130 -6.56 4.29 6.32
N GLY A 131 -5.60 3.91 7.15
CA GLY A 131 -5.84 3.76 8.59
C GLY A 131 -6.02 5.09 9.32
N ASN A 132 -6.65 5.01 10.48
CA ASN A 132 -6.97 6.13 11.38
C ASN A 132 -7.87 7.20 10.75
N ASN A 133 -8.75 6.82 9.82
CA ASN A 133 -9.70 7.74 9.18
C ASN A 133 -11.14 7.57 9.69
N SER A 134 -11.40 6.65 10.63
CA SER A 134 -12.72 6.26 11.15
C SER A 134 -13.65 5.57 10.15
N TYR A 135 -13.10 5.06 9.04
CA TYR A 135 -13.81 4.30 8.03
C TYR A 135 -13.21 2.90 7.89
N GLY A 136 -14.01 1.98 7.34
CA GLY A 136 -13.60 0.64 6.91
C GLY A 136 -12.45 0.02 7.69
N MET A 137 -11.35 -0.22 6.97
CA MET A 137 -10.22 -1.03 7.41
C MET A 137 -8.88 -0.32 7.18
N VAL A 138 -7.79 -0.86 7.74
CA VAL A 138 -6.44 -0.31 7.54
C VAL A 138 -5.59 -1.24 6.67
N GLY A 139 -4.89 -0.70 5.68
CA GLY A 139 -3.96 -1.46 4.85
C GLY A 139 -2.64 -1.74 5.55
N VAL A 140 -1.89 -2.74 5.08
CA VAL A 140 -0.54 -3.07 5.60
C VAL A 140 0.41 -1.86 5.56
N ALA A 141 0.33 -1.06 4.49
CA ALA A 141 1.19 0.09 4.24
C ALA A 141 0.37 1.32 3.85
N PRO A 142 -0.36 1.95 4.79
CA PRO A 142 -1.36 3.00 4.50
C PRO A 142 -0.74 4.34 4.03
N ASN A 143 0.60 4.44 4.00
CA ASN A 143 1.35 5.63 3.63
C ASN A 143 2.08 5.47 2.28
N VAL A 144 1.82 4.43 1.48
CA VAL A 144 2.37 4.31 0.12
C VAL A 144 1.65 5.25 -0.86
N ILE A 145 2.29 5.49 -2.00
CA ILE A 145 1.66 6.07 -3.17
C ILE A 145 1.12 4.91 -4.00
N LEU A 146 -0.20 4.81 -4.14
CA LEU A 146 -0.83 3.80 -5.00
C LEU A 146 -0.85 4.27 -6.45
N ALA A 147 -0.51 3.35 -7.34
CA ALA A 147 -0.63 3.51 -8.79
C ALA A 147 -1.53 2.41 -9.37
N PRO A 148 -2.86 2.59 -9.35
CA PRO A 148 -3.79 1.64 -9.95
C PRO A 148 -3.62 1.63 -11.47
N ILE A 149 -3.48 0.45 -12.04
CA ILE A 149 -3.46 0.22 -13.48
C ILE A 149 -4.50 -0.85 -13.76
N GLN A 150 -5.64 -0.46 -14.34
CA GLN A 150 -6.70 -1.39 -14.66
C GLN A 150 -6.35 -2.17 -15.92
N VAL A 151 -6.15 -3.47 -15.77
CA VAL A 151 -5.78 -4.44 -16.83
C VAL A 151 -6.90 -5.44 -17.14
N THR A 152 -7.94 -5.49 -16.31
CA THR A 152 -9.17 -6.24 -16.59
C THR A 152 -10.39 -5.32 -16.51
N ASP A 153 -11.44 -5.68 -17.22
CA ASP A 153 -12.73 -5.00 -17.17
C ASP A 153 -13.51 -5.36 -15.89
N TYR A 154 -14.74 -4.83 -15.79
CA TYR A 154 -15.64 -5.09 -14.66
C TYR A 154 -16.07 -6.57 -14.52
N ASN A 155 -15.95 -7.38 -15.58
CA ASN A 155 -16.26 -8.81 -15.52
C ASN A 155 -15.03 -9.66 -15.17
N GLY A 156 -13.87 -9.02 -14.95
CA GLY A 156 -12.60 -9.70 -14.74
C GLY A 156 -11.95 -10.20 -16.03
N GLU A 157 -12.40 -9.72 -17.20
CA GLU A 157 -11.83 -10.09 -18.48
C GLU A 157 -10.71 -9.11 -18.87
N GLY A 158 -9.58 -9.64 -19.30
CA GLY A 158 -8.45 -8.85 -19.80
C GLY A 158 -7.58 -9.70 -20.71
N SER A 159 -6.73 -9.06 -21.52
CA SER A 159 -5.78 -9.78 -22.37
C SER A 159 -4.36 -9.70 -21.81
N LEU A 160 -3.51 -10.60 -22.30
CA LEU A 160 -2.08 -10.56 -22.00
C LEU A 160 -1.43 -9.24 -22.43
N ILE A 161 -1.98 -8.56 -23.44
CA ILE A 161 -1.43 -7.30 -23.94
C ILE A 161 -1.63 -6.19 -22.91
N GLU A 162 -2.83 -6.01 -22.33
CA GLU A 162 -3.03 -4.99 -21.30
C GLU A 162 -2.17 -5.27 -20.06
N LEU A 163 -2.00 -6.54 -19.68
CA LEU A 163 -1.10 -6.89 -18.58
C LEU A 163 0.36 -6.48 -18.87
N LEU A 164 0.88 -6.78 -20.07
CA LEU A 164 2.24 -6.41 -20.44
C LEU A 164 2.43 -4.89 -20.51
N VAL A 165 1.49 -4.16 -21.10
CA VAL A 165 1.51 -2.70 -21.13
C VAL A 165 1.43 -2.13 -19.71
N GLY A 166 0.64 -2.73 -18.83
CA GLY A 166 0.55 -2.34 -17.43
C GLY A 166 1.87 -2.52 -16.67
N ILE A 167 2.63 -3.59 -16.96
CA ILE A 167 3.97 -3.80 -16.40
C ILE A 167 4.92 -2.71 -16.87
N ASP A 168 4.92 -2.38 -18.17
CA ASP A 168 5.75 -1.31 -18.73
C ASP A 168 5.41 0.05 -18.09
N MET A 169 4.12 0.35 -17.92
CA MET A 169 3.65 1.56 -17.22
C MET A 169 4.12 1.60 -15.77
N ALA A 170 4.06 0.48 -15.05
CA ALA A 170 4.54 0.40 -13.66
C ALA A 170 6.04 0.66 -13.56
N VAL A 171 6.83 0.18 -14.52
CA VAL A 171 8.27 0.46 -14.61
C VAL A 171 8.54 1.94 -14.91
N ASP A 172 7.66 2.59 -15.67
CA ASP A 172 7.80 4.00 -16.07
C ASP A 172 7.47 5.00 -14.96
N LEU A 173 6.94 4.57 -13.81
CA LEU A 173 6.65 5.47 -12.68
C LEU A 173 7.91 6.20 -12.15
N GLN A 174 7.76 7.54 -12.09
CA GLN A 174 8.50 8.64 -11.43
C GLN A 174 8.87 8.48 -9.96
#